data_AF-A0A959F3Z0-F1
#
_entry.id   AF-A0A959F3Z0-F1
#
_cell.length_a   1.000
_cell.length_b   1.000
_cell.length_c   1.000
_cell.angle_alpha   90.00
_cell.angle_beta   90.00
_cell.angle_gamma   90.00
#
_symmetry.space_group_name_H-M   'P 1'
#
loop_
_entity.id
_entity.type
_entity.pdbx_description
1 polymer ?
#
loop_
_entity_poly.entity_id
_entity_poly.type
_entity_poly.pdbx_seq_one_letter_code
_entity_poly.pdbx_strand_id
1 'polypeptide(L)'
;MHLIDWLVMAGTLLFIVAYGTWKTRSVSSVKSYLLGDKDLPWWTIGLSIMATQASAITFLSTPGQAFDDGMRFAQFYFGMPVAMVILCVFFLPVYYRLNVYTAYEYLEG
;
A
#
# COMPACT_ATOMS: atom_id res chain seq x y z
N MET A 1 -19.45 10.03 21.70
CA MET A 1 -19.58 9.93 20.24
C MET A 1 -20.89 10.56 19.84
N HIS A 2 -20.81 11.69 19.16
CA HIS A 2 -21.98 12.44 18.69
C HIS A 2 -22.63 11.66 17.54
N LEU A 3 -23.91 11.93 17.26
CA LEU A 3 -24.62 11.31 16.12
C LEU A 3 -23.90 11.56 14.78
N ILE A 4 -23.19 12.69 14.69
CA ILE A 4 -22.40 13.09 13.52
C ILE A 4 -21.22 12.14 13.29
N ASP A 5 -20.53 11.71 14.34
CA ASP A 5 -19.38 10.79 14.23
C ASP A 5 -19.81 9.45 13.62
N TRP A 6 -20.96 8.94 14.07
CA TRP A 6 -21.55 7.71 13.55
C TRP A 6 -21.96 7.85 12.07
N LEU A 7 -22.55 8.98 11.69
CA LEU A 7 -22.93 9.23 10.30
C LEU A 7 -21.71 9.33 9.38
N VAL A 8 -20.65 10.00 9.81
CA VAL A 8 -19.40 10.11 9.02
C VAL A 8 -18.73 8.75 8.89
N MET A 9 -18.67 7.96 9.96
CA MET A 9 -18.09 6.62 9.92
C MET A 9 -18.90 5.68 9.03
N ALA A 10 -20.23 5.63 9.19
CA ALA A 10 -21.09 4.79 8.35
C ALA A 10 -21.02 5.22 6.88
N GLY A 11 -21.04 6.53 6.61
CA GLY A 11 -20.96 7.08 5.26
C GLY A 11 -19.65 6.76 4.56
N THR A 12 -18.51 6.88 5.25
CA THR A 12 -17.19 6.56 4.70
C THR A 12 -17.05 5.07 4.39
N LEU A 13 -17.51 4.18 5.28
CA LEU A 13 -17.50 2.74 5.03
C LEU A 13 -18.37 2.36 3.83
N LEU A 14 -19.60 2.90 3.77
CA LEU A 14 -20.50 2.65 2.65
C LEU A 14 -19.91 3.17 1.33
N PHE A 15 -19.27 4.34 1.34
CA PHE A 15 -18.61 4.88 0.16
C PHE A 15 -17.48 3.97 -0.34
N ILE A 16 -16.62 3.49 0.55
CA ILE A 16 -15.51 2.58 0.21
C ILE A 16 -16.05 1.30 -0.42
N VAL A 17 -17.08 0.68 0.17
CA VAL A 17 -17.69 -0.55 -0.34
C VAL A 17 -18.38 -0.32 -1.69
N ALA A 18 -19.18 0.74 -1.81
CA ALA A 18 -19.88 1.07 -3.05
C ALA A 18 -18.89 1.37 -4.20
N TYR A 19 -17.84 2.15 -3.93
CA TYR A 19 -16.81 2.44 -4.91
C TYR A 19 -16.03 1.17 -5.32
N GLY A 20 -15.60 0.37 -4.33
CA GLY A 20 -14.84 -0.86 -4.57
C GLY A 20 -15.62 -1.87 -5.39
N THR A 21 -16.91 -2.08 -5.06
CA THR A 21 -17.80 -2.98 -5.82
C THR A 21 -18.06 -2.49 -7.23
N TRP A 22 -18.32 -1.19 -7.42
CA TRP A 22 -18.49 -0.61 -8.75
C TRP A 22 -17.24 -0.76 -9.61
N LYS A 23 -16.05 -0.48 -9.05
CA LYS A 23 -14.77 -0.54 -9.78
C LYS A 23 -14.37 -1.97 -10.14
N THR A 24 -14.63 -2.94 -9.25
CA THR A 24 -14.26 -4.35 -9.47
C THR A 24 -15.19 -5.04 -10.48
N ARG A 25 -16.39 -4.51 -10.72
CA ARG A 25 -17.39 -5.08 -11.63
C ARG A 25 -16.92 -5.26 -13.08
N SER A 26 -15.90 -4.50 -13.50
CA SER A 26 -15.34 -4.55 -14.87
C SER A 26 -14.15 -5.51 -15.01
N VAL A 27 -13.69 -6.15 -13.94
CA VAL A 27 -12.50 -7.01 -13.97
C VAL A 27 -12.92 -8.46 -14.22
N SER A 28 -12.62 -8.98 -15.42
CA SER A 28 -13.10 -10.28 -15.89
C SER A 28 -12.09 -11.43 -15.75
N SER A 29 -10.81 -11.14 -15.45
CA SER A 29 -9.77 -12.17 -15.30
C SER A 29 -8.93 -11.97 -14.04
N VAL A 30 -8.53 -13.08 -13.42
CA VAL A 30 -7.62 -13.09 -12.24
C VAL A 30 -6.29 -12.40 -12.57
N LYS A 31 -5.81 -12.54 -13.82
CA LYS A 31 -4.61 -11.88 -14.29
C LYS A 31 -4.77 -10.35 -14.33
N SER A 32 -5.91 -9.85 -14.83
CA SER A 32 -6.22 -8.42 -14.82
C SER A 32 -6.41 -7.88 -13.40
N TYR A 33 -7.00 -8.68 -12.51
CA TYR A 33 -7.16 -8.33 -11.09
C TYR A 33 -5.83 -8.22 -10.33
N LEU A 34 -4.90 -9.16 -10.56
CA LEU A 34 -3.61 -9.18 -9.86
C LEU A 34 -2.55 -8.27 -10.49
N LEU A 35 -2.51 -8.14 -11.81
CA LEU A 35 -1.50 -7.33 -12.52
C LEU A 35 -1.96 -5.91 -12.88
N GLY A 36 -3.25 -5.60 -12.80
CA GLY A 36 -3.78 -4.29 -13.18
C GLY A 36 -3.45 -3.91 -14.62
N ASP A 37 -3.69 -4.82 -15.56
CA ASP A 37 -3.47 -4.67 -17.02
C ASP A 37 -2.10 -4.11 -17.46
N LYS A 38 -1.11 -4.01 -16.57
CA LYS A 38 0.22 -3.38 -16.79
C LYS A 38 0.20 -1.91 -17.25
N ASP A 39 -0.97 -1.29 -17.38
CA ASP A 39 -1.17 0.10 -17.82
C ASP A 39 -1.49 1.06 -16.67
N LEU A 40 -1.27 0.65 -15.41
CA LEU A 40 -1.46 1.53 -14.26
C LEU A 40 -0.42 2.65 -14.26
N PRO A 41 -0.83 3.92 -14.12
CA PRO A 41 0.12 5.01 -14.07
C PRO A 41 0.92 4.96 -12.77
N TRP A 42 2.19 5.37 -12.85
CA TRP A 42 3.16 5.25 -11.76
C TRP A 42 2.70 5.93 -10.45
N TRP A 43 1.94 7.03 -10.54
CA TRP A 43 1.43 7.73 -9.35
C TRP A 43 0.35 6.92 -8.63
N THR A 44 -0.49 6.18 -9.34
CA THR A 44 -1.50 5.29 -8.74
C THR A 44 -0.81 4.13 -8.03
N ILE A 45 0.23 3.57 -8.63
CA ILE A 45 1.06 2.53 -8.00
C ILE A 45 1.72 3.09 -6.73
N GLY A 46 2.31 4.29 -6.81
CA GLY A 46 2.93 4.97 -5.66
C GLY A 46 1.96 5.23 -4.52
N LEU A 47 0.77 5.76 -4.83
CA LEU A 47 -0.29 5.97 -3.84
C LEU A 47 -0.76 4.67 -3.20
N SER A 48 -0.90 3.59 -3.99
CA SER A 48 -1.26 2.28 -3.47
C SER A 48 -0.19 1.75 -2.49
N ILE A 49 1.10 1.86 -2.83
CA ILE A 49 2.19 1.43 -1.95
C ILE A 49 2.18 2.23 -0.65
N MET A 50 2.00 3.56 -0.72
CA MET A 50 1.90 4.41 0.46
C MET A 50 0.69 4.02 1.34
N ALA A 51 -0.46 3.76 0.72
CA ALA A 51 -1.66 3.33 1.43
C ALA A 51 -1.46 1.98 2.13
N THR A 52 -0.77 1.02 1.49
CA THR A 52 -0.45 -0.28 2.08
C THR A 52 0.51 -0.16 3.28
N GLN A 53 1.46 0.78 3.23
CA GLN A 53 2.40 1.02 4.33
C GLN A 53 1.72 1.71 5.53
N ALA A 54 0.65 2.46 5.29
CA ALA A 54 -0.10 3.13 6.34
C ALA A 54 -0.94 2.12 7.13
N SER A 55 -0.58 1.87 8.38
CA SER A 55 -1.36 1.01 9.29
C SER A 55 -1.91 1.81 10.47
N ALA A 56 -3.05 1.37 11.01
CA ALA A 56 -3.62 1.93 12.24
C ALA A 56 -2.64 1.83 13.42
N ILE A 57 -1.83 0.76 13.44
CA ILE A 57 -0.76 0.56 14.43
C ILE A 57 0.24 1.70 14.31
N THR A 58 0.80 1.94 13.12
CA THR A 58 1.78 3.00 12.88
C THR A 58 1.22 4.38 13.26
N PHE A 59 -0.04 4.65 12.91
CA PHE A 59 -0.67 5.93 13.19
C PHE A 59 -0.79 6.22 14.69
N LEU A 60 -1.09 5.20 15.50
CA LEU A 60 -1.20 5.33 16.95
C LEU A 60 0.16 5.22 17.65
N SER A 61 1.03 4.31 17.20
CA SER A 61 2.30 3.99 17.85
C SER A 61 3.36 5.06 17.63
N THR A 62 3.39 5.71 16.47
CA THR A 62 4.44 6.68 16.14
C THR A 62 4.37 7.94 17.02
N PRO A 63 3.20 8.56 17.26
CA PRO A 63 3.08 9.65 18.22
C PRO A 63 3.33 9.19 19.67
N GLY A 64 2.90 7.98 20.04
CA GLY A 64 3.19 7.40 21.35
C GLY A 64 4.69 7.26 21.59
N GLN A 65 5.41 6.69 20.62
CA GLN A 65 6.87 6.59 20.64
C GLN A 65 7.54 7.98 20.63
N ALA A 66 6.99 8.94 19.87
CA ALA A 66 7.49 10.31 19.87
C ALA A 66 7.37 10.98 21.25
N PHE A 67 6.30 10.67 21.98
CA PHE A 67 6.06 11.17 23.33
C PHE A 67 7.02 10.54 24.34
N ASP A 68 7.26 9.22 24.26
CA ASP A 68 8.10 8.50 25.21
C ASP A 68 9.61 8.66 24.92
N ASP A 69 10.04 8.41 23.67
CA ASP A 69 11.45 8.29 23.26
C ASP A 69 11.91 9.39 22.27
N GLY A 70 11.03 10.34 21.93
CA GLY A 70 11.30 11.40 20.97
C GLY A 70 11.27 10.93 19.51
N MET A 71 11.75 11.79 18.60
CA MET A 71 11.65 11.58 17.14
C MET A 71 12.73 10.66 16.56
N ARG A 72 13.32 9.75 17.35
CA ARG A 72 14.42 8.88 16.89
C ARG A 72 13.98 7.95 15.74
N PHE A 73 12.72 7.52 15.76
CA PHE A 73 12.12 6.71 14.68
C PHE A 73 12.23 7.39 13.31
N ALA A 74 12.27 8.73 13.24
CA ALA A 74 12.35 9.46 11.98
C ALA A 74 13.60 9.10 11.17
N GLN A 75 14.72 8.75 11.83
CA GLN A 75 15.95 8.31 11.16
C GLN A 75 15.71 7.07 10.29
N PHE A 76 14.90 6.13 10.78
CA PHE A 76 14.50 4.95 10.01
C PHE A 76 13.65 5.35 8.80
N TYR A 77 12.69 6.24 8.97
CA TYR A 77 11.84 6.73 7.88
C TYR A 77 12.61 7.50 6.81
N PHE A 78 13.69 8.21 7.16
CA PHE A 78 14.57 8.82 6.17
C PHE A 78 15.45 7.80 5.43
N GLY A 79 15.80 6.68 6.07
CA GLY A 79 16.52 5.58 5.44
C GLY A 79 15.66 4.77 4.46
N MET A 80 14.35 4.67 4.70
CA MET A 80 13.41 3.88 3.90
C MET A 80 13.38 4.28 2.40
N PRO A 81 13.30 5.56 2.02
CA PRO A 81 13.40 5.97 0.61
C PRO A 81 14.69 5.50 -0.07
N VAL A 82 15.82 5.57 0.63
CA VAL A 82 17.12 5.14 0.09
C VAL A 82 17.12 3.62 -0.12
N ALA A 83 16.64 2.86 0.86
CA ALA A 83 16.47 1.41 0.72
C ALA A 83 15.54 1.05 -0.45
N MET A 84 14.46 1.81 -0.64
CA MET A 84 13.52 1.59 -1.74
C MET A 84 14.17 1.81 -3.11
N VAL A 85 14.99 2.86 -3.27
CA VAL A 85 15.76 3.09 -4.51
C VAL A 85 16.69 1.91 -4.79
N ILE A 86 17.41 1.42 -3.79
CA ILE A 86 18.30 0.26 -3.94
C ILE A 86 17.48 -0.97 -4.37
N LEU A 87 16.36 -1.26 -3.72
CA LEU A 87 15.48 -2.38 -4.11
C LEU A 87 14.96 -2.25 -5.54
N CYS A 88 14.54 -1.05 -5.95
CA CYS A 88 14.09 -0.77 -7.30
C CYS A 88 15.18 -0.95 -8.36
N VAL A 89 16.44 -0.65 -8.04
CA VAL A 89 17.55 -0.78 -9.00
C VAL A 89 18.04 -2.22 -9.12
N PHE A 90 18.12 -2.95 -8.01
CA PHE A 90 18.75 -4.29 -8.01
C PHE A 90 17.75 -5.43 -8.12
N PHE A 91 16.62 -5.37 -7.42
CA PHE A 91 15.68 -6.49 -7.34
C PHE A 91 14.56 -6.40 -8.35
N LEU A 92 14.02 -5.19 -8.59
CA LEU A 92 12.93 -5.00 -9.55
C LEU A 92 13.25 -5.55 -10.95
N PRO A 93 14.45 -5.31 -11.55
CA PRO A 93 14.76 -5.85 -12.87
C PRO A 93 14.79 -7.38 -12.91
N VAL A 94 15.13 -8.04 -11.80
CA VAL A 94 15.15 -9.50 -11.69
C VAL A 94 13.73 -10.06 -11.73
N TYR A 95 12.81 -9.48 -10.94
CA TYR A 95 11.39 -9.87 -10.95
C TYR A 95 10.76 -9.67 -12.33
N TYR A 96 11.05 -8.55 -13.01
CA TYR A 96 10.56 -8.33 -14.38
C TYR A 96 11.14 -9.31 -15.40
N ARG A 97 12.42 -9.69 -15.28
CA ARG A 97 13.07 -10.63 -16.22
C ARG A 97 12.54 -12.05 -16.06
N LEU A 98 12.24 -12.47 -14.83
CA LEU A 98 11.73 -13.81 -14.52
C LEU A 98 10.21 -13.94 -14.72
N ASN A 99 9.49 -12.84 -15.03
CA ASN A 99 8.03 -12.81 -15.19
C ASN A 99 7.25 -13.41 -14.01
N VAL A 100 7.84 -13.42 -12.83
CA VAL A 100 7.21 -13.89 -11.61
C VAL A 100 6.23 -12.86 -11.08
N TYR A 101 5.09 -13.32 -10.59
CA TYR A 101 3.99 -12.46 -10.12
C TYR A 101 4.02 -12.25 -8.61
N THR A 102 4.71 -13.13 -7.89
CA THR A 102 4.82 -13.07 -6.43
C THR A 102 6.29 -13.21 -6.01
N ALA A 103 6.62 -12.67 -4.83
CA ALA A 103 7.94 -12.85 -4.25
C ALA A 103 8.24 -14.33 -3.93
N TYR A 104 7.20 -15.12 -3.67
CA TYR A 104 7.34 -16.56 -3.39
C TYR A 104 7.72 -17.35 -4.64
N GLU A 105 7.17 -17.01 -5.79
CA GLU A 105 7.48 -17.66 -7.07
C GLU A 105 8.95 -17.45 -7.48
N TYR A 106 9.58 -16.33 -7.05
CA TYR A 106 11.02 -16.14 -7.18
C TYR A 106 11.84 -17.09 -6.30
N LEU A 107 11.33 -17.46 -5.12
CA LEU A 107 12.04 -18.32 -4.16
C LEU A 107 11.86 -19.82 -4.45
N GLU A 108 10.84 -20.17 -5.23
CA GLU A 108 10.52 -21.55 -5.60
C GLU A 108 11.24 -22.01 -6.89
N GLY A 109 11.79 -21.06 -7.66
CA GLY A 109 12.49 -21.29 -8.94
C GLY A 109 14.00 -21.48 -8.85
#